data_AF-A0A928Z1S4-F1
#
_entry.id   AF-A0A928Z1S4-F1
#
_cell.length_a   1.000
_cell.length_b   1.000
_cell.length_c   1.000
_cell.angle_alpha   90.00
_cell.angle_beta   90.00
_cell.angle_gamma   90.00
#
_symmetry.space_group_name_H-M   'P 1'
#
loop_
_entity.id
_entity.type
_entity.pdbx_description
1 polymer ?
#
loop_
_entity_poly.entity_id
_entity_poly.type
_entity_poly.pdbx_seq_one_letter_code
_entity_poly.pdbx_strand_id
1 'polypeptide(L)' 'MKRHTTLSPIRAQNICCPNCGSRSAERHWIEDENTVRTQCPECDYLLISCSLTANVVEAYFPSSTCEKVA' A
#
# COMPACT_ATOMS: atom_id res chain seq x y z
N MET A 1 -10.46 -2.50 -27.71
CA MET A 1 -10.06 -2.59 -26.29
C MET A 1 -9.09 -1.45 -25.99
N LYS A 2 -9.59 -0.23 -25.77
CA LYS A 2 -8.76 0.89 -25.32
C LYS A 2 -9.05 1.05 -23.84
N ARG A 3 -8.08 0.69 -22.98
CA ARG A 3 -8.14 1.02 -21.56
C ARG A 3 -8.08 2.54 -21.50
N HIS A 4 -9.20 3.18 -21.25
CA HIS A 4 -9.21 4.58 -20.87
C HIS A 4 -8.50 4.63 -19.52
N THR A 5 -7.24 5.07 -19.52
CA THR A 5 -6.54 5.45 -18.29
C THR A 5 -7.15 6.78 -17.85
N THR A 6 -8.36 6.74 -17.29
CA THR A 6 -8.85 7.83 -16.47
C THR A 6 -7.83 8.02 -15.36
N LEU A 7 -7.33 9.25 -15.18
CA LEU A 7 -6.58 9.64 -14.00
C LEU A 7 -7.57 9.54 -12.82
N SER A 8 -7.78 8.34 -12.31
CA SER A 8 -8.66 8.10 -11.16
C SER A 8 -8.15 8.95 -10.00
N PRO A 9 -9.04 9.56 -9.20
CA PRO A 9 -8.62 10.31 -8.03
C PRO A 9 -7.96 9.33 -7.04
N ILE A 10 -6.63 9.35 -7.02
CA ILE A 10 -5.86 8.61 -6.02
C ILE A 10 -5.70 9.52 -4.82
N ARG A 11 -6.39 9.22 -3.71
CA ARG A 11 -6.08 9.85 -2.43
C ARG A 11 -4.84 9.17 -1.87
N ALA A 12 -3.85 9.92 -1.41
CA ALA A 12 -2.63 9.38 -0.79
C ALA A 12 -2.39 9.98 0.60
N GLN A 13 -1.84 9.17 1.51
CA GLN A 13 -1.44 9.60 2.84
C GLN A 13 -0.14 8.91 3.26
N ASN A 14 0.79 9.67 3.84
CA ASN A 14 1.96 9.13 4.52
C ASN A 14 1.57 8.55 5.88
N ILE A 15 2.00 7.32 6.17
CA ILE A 15 1.72 6.62 7.41
C ILE A 15 3.00 5.97 7.96
N CYS A 16 2.96 5.51 9.21
CA CYS A 16 3.97 4.59 9.70
C CYS A 16 3.74 3.19 9.11
N CYS A 17 4.80 2.54 8.65
CA CYS A 17 4.75 1.18 8.15
C CYS A 17 4.29 0.23 9.27
N PRO A 18 3.24 -0.59 9.06
CA PRO A 18 2.79 -1.54 10.05
C PRO A 18 3.76 -2.71 10.27
N ASN A 19 4.73 -2.92 9.37
CA ASN A 19 5.73 -3.99 9.48
C ASN A 19 7.05 -3.52 10.10
N CYS A 20 7.69 -2.47 9.55
CA CYS A 20 9.00 -2.01 10.03
C CYS A 20 8.96 -0.72 10.87
N GLY A 21 7.80 -0.07 10.99
CA GLY A 21 7.65 1.20 11.72
C GLY A 21 8.22 2.44 11.01
N SER A 22 8.77 2.33 9.80
CA SER A 22 9.27 3.50 9.06
C SER A 22 8.17 4.51 8.74
N ARG A 23 8.51 5.81 8.70
CA ARG A 23 7.60 6.91 8.35
C ARG A 23 7.50 7.19 6.84
N SER A 24 8.21 6.42 6.03
CA SER A 24 8.20 6.51 4.56
C SER A 24 7.14 5.61 3.89
N ALA A 25 6.23 5.00 4.67
CA ALA A 25 5.15 4.21 4.09
C ALA A 25 3.99 5.10 3.62
N GLU A 26 3.27 4.61 2.61
CA GLU A 26 2.18 5.32 1.96
C GLU A 26 0.93 4.45 1.93
N ARG A 27 -0.24 5.09 2.03
CA ARG A 27 -1.54 4.49 1.78
C ARG A 27 -2.25 5.22 0.67
N HIS A 28 -2.62 4.51 -0.38
CA HIS A 28 -3.36 5.01 -1.54
C HIS A 28 -4.77 4.41 -1.56
N TRP A 29 -5.79 5.24 -1.76
CA TRP A 29 -7.16 4.81 -2.02
C TRP A 29 -7.42 4.97 -3.52
N ILE A 30 -7.79 3.87 -4.18
CA ILE A 30 -8.06 3.82 -5.62
C ILE A 30 -9.55 3.52 -5.77
N GLU A 31 -10.33 4.59 -5.95
CA GLU A 31 -11.80 4.53 -5.91
C GLU A 31 -12.37 3.66 -7.03
N ASP A 32 -11.85 3.78 -8.24
CA ASP A 32 -12.31 3.02 -9.42
C ASP A 32 -12.15 1.50 -9.26
N GLU A 33 -11.20 1.07 -8.43
CA GLU A 33 -10.93 -0.35 -8.17
C GLU A 33 -11.50 -0.83 -6.84
N ASN A 34 -12.08 0.07 -6.03
CA ASN A 34 -12.46 -0.19 -4.65
C ASN A 34 -11.31 -0.82 -3.83
N THR A 35 -10.09 -0.30 -4.01
CA THR A 35 -8.90 -0.82 -3.32
C THR A 35 -8.23 0.23 -2.44
N VAL A 36 -7.61 -0.25 -1.38
CA VAL A 36 -6.69 0.49 -0.51
C VAL A 36 -5.35 -0.22 -0.56
N ARG A 37 -4.34 0.44 -1.12
CA ARG A 37 -2.97 -0.06 -1.19
C ARG A 37 -2.11 0.62 -0.13
N THR A 38 -1.54 -0.15 0.78
CA THR A 38 -0.52 0.29 1.72
C THR A 38 0.82 -0.27 1.29
N GLN A 39 1.83 0.59 1.09
CA GLN A 39 3.16 0.18 0.65
C GLN A 39 4.26 0.83 1.49
N CYS A 40 5.40 0.15 1.67
CA CYS A 40 6.58 0.72 2.31
C CYS A 40 7.84 0.42 1.48
N PRO A 41 8.59 1.45 1.04
CA PRO A 41 9.80 1.27 0.25
C PRO A 41 11.00 0.76 1.07
N GLU A 42 10.97 0.82 2.40
CA GLU A 42 12.12 0.43 3.25
C GLU A 42 12.22 -1.06 3.51
N CYS A 43 11.06 -1.72 3.50
CA CYS A 43 10.95 -3.13 3.84
C CYS A 43 10.01 -3.85 2.89
N ASP A 44 9.79 -3.29 1.71
CA ASP A 44 8.93 -3.83 0.65
C ASP A 44 7.54 -4.30 1.11
N TYR A 45 7.02 -3.81 2.24
CA TYR A 45 5.71 -4.19 2.74
C TYR A 45 4.64 -3.75 1.73
N LEU A 46 3.76 -4.67 1.33
CA LEU A 46 2.61 -4.37 0.48
C LEU A 46 1.36 -5.02 1.06
N LEU A 47 0.28 -4.24 1.17
CA LEU A 47 -1.05 -4.72 1.50
C LEU A 47 -2.07 -4.02 0.62
N ILE A 48 -2.77 -4.79 -0.21
CA ILE A 48 -3.92 -4.34 -0.99
C ILE A 48 -5.18 -4.96 -0.37
N SER A 49 -6.14 -4.12 -0.03
CA SER A 49 -7.41 -4.54 0.56
C SER A 49 -8.59 -3.88 -0.15
N CYS A 50 -9.77 -4.51 -0.10
CA CYS A 50 -10.99 -3.92 -0.63
C CYS A 50 -11.45 -2.77 0.28
N SER A 51 -11.68 -1.57 -0.26
CA SER A 51 -12.12 -0.40 0.51
C SER A 51 -13.51 -0.57 1.13
N LEU A 52 -14.36 -1.43 0.56
CA LEU A 52 -15.73 -1.66 1.00
C LEU A 52 -15.83 -2.75 2.07
N THR A 53 -15.01 -3.80 1.98
CA THR A 53 -15.11 -4.99 2.84
C THR A 53 -13.91 -5.20 3.77
N ALA A 54 -12.83 -4.45 3.56
CA ALA A 54 -11.53 -4.63 4.20
C ALA A 54 -10.86 -6.01 3.96
N ASN A 55 -11.45 -6.87 3.11
CA ASN A 55 -10.84 -8.14 2.74
C ASN A 55 -9.49 -7.90 2.05
N VAL A 56 -8.50 -8.73 2.41
CA VAL A 56 -7.19 -8.71 1.78
C VAL A 56 -7.32 -9.24 0.35
N VAL A 57 -6.86 -8.46 -0.62
CA VAL A 57 -6.79 -8.82 -2.04
C VAL A 57 -5.42 -9.39 -2.36
N GLU A 58 -4.37 -8.70 -1.93
CA GLU A 58 -2.99 -9.09 -2.11
C GLU A 58 -2.18 -8.61 -0.91
N ALA A 59 -1.22 -9.42 -0.48
CA ALA A 59 -0.32 -9.01 0.57
C ALA A 59 1.06 -9.64 0.39
N TYR A 60 2.09 -8.82 0.58
CA TYR A 60 3.47 -9.25 0.61
C TYR A 60 4.13 -8.70 1.87
N PHE A 61 4.75 -9.62 2.61
CA PHE A 61 5.44 -9.34 3.86
C PHE A 61 6.79 -10.03 3.79
N PRO A 62 7.91 -9.29 3.71
CA PRO A 62 9.21 -9.93 3.84
C PRO A 62 9.40 -10.40 5.29
N SER A 63 10.06 -11.54 5.44
CA SER A 63 10.52 -12.03 6.72
C SER A 63 11.46 -11.00 7.34
N SER A 64 11.16 -10.65 8.59
CA SER A 64 11.78 -9.61 9.41
C SER A 64 13.29 -9.46 9.21
N THR A 65 13.72 -8.31 8.67
CA THR A 65 14.70 -7.39 9.30
C THR A 65 14.93 -6.17 8.39
N CYS A 66 14.32 -5.05 8.76
CA CYS A 66 14.92 -3.74 8.48
C CYS A 66 16.12 -3.62 9.44
N GLU A 67 17.25 -4.26 9.11
CA GLU A 67 18.52 -3.96 9.77
C GLU A 67 18.88 -2.52 9.39
N LYS A 68 18.47 -1.58 10.24
CA LYS A 68 19.05 -0.23 10.22
C LYS A 68 20.48 -0.37 10.73
N VAL A 69 21.39 -0.74 9.84
CA VAL A 69 22.83 -0.63 10.10
C VAL A 69 23.12 0.88 10.18
N ALA A 70 23.47 1.31 11.39
CA ALA A 70 23.84 2.67 11.72
C ALA A 70 25.15 3.10 11.04
#